data_AF-S3K113-F1
#
_entry.id   AF-S3K113-F1
#
_cell.length_a   1.000
_cell.length_b   1.000
_cell.length_c   1.000
_cell.angle_alpha   90.00
_cell.angle_beta   90.00
_cell.angle_gamma   90.00
#
_symmetry.space_group_name_H-M   'P 1'
#
loop_
_entity.id
_entity.type
_entity.pdbx_description
1 polymer ?
#
loop_
_entity_poly.entity_id
_entity_poly.type
_entity_poly.pdbx_seq_one_letter_code
_entity_poly.pdbx_strand_id
1 'polypeptide(L)'
;MSLRKTKIVCSIGPASNNDAIASKMIRAGMDIARFNFSHGTHESQKEMMERIRRLSREIGKPVALMMDSKGPEIRTGIVPDNKTITIHTGERVVVTADDSPVTAANGKDAAHISLSWRDLPNRIKPGHKILVADGLLELDVESSDGTKVLCTAANTATIGSKKNVNLIGLHAGLPIMSEQDKADIAFSVQMNCDFIAASFTSFASEVHEIRRYIESLGSNMKIIAKIENEEGLDNIAEIAQAADGVMVARGDMGVQLPIERIPLAQKRIIEECRRAGKPVITATQMLDSMIVNPRPTRAELTDVANAIFDGTDAVMLSGETANGAYPAEAVETMARIAETVEDSEQYCKRIKAALPQSDADVTIGKIMAQMAYETADKIKALAIVVPTMSGNTARMISTFRPEQAILAVTPDTQVQRQMLLNWGVFPLLSKAVDDSEDMVQNAVKIALDNGFVRQSDRIIICAGIPIVSPIPVNTIRVLLVGNVLASGRSGGSSSESARVSGRIAKASSPEEAVSAIRRKTGEILVCPTLNENWIPILRLVDGVICEGTNEIPSDTMKLINTNIVWINEAGKAAGTLETGLTVTIDSKDLLIYEGRI
;
A
#
# COMPACT_ATOMS: atom_id res chain seq x y z
N MET A 1 -15.93 -11.03 12.26
CA MET A 1 -14.48 -10.77 12.32
C MET A 1 -14.25 -9.41 11.72
N SER A 2 -13.62 -8.51 12.47
CA SER A 2 -13.15 -7.24 11.94
C SER A 2 -12.03 -7.48 10.94
N LEU A 3 -11.93 -6.67 9.90
CA LEU A 3 -10.86 -6.75 8.91
C LEU A 3 -9.74 -5.79 9.32
N ARG A 4 -8.54 -6.31 9.60
CA ARG A 4 -7.35 -5.51 9.92
C ARG A 4 -7.08 -4.44 8.86
N LYS A 5 -6.90 -3.18 9.29
CA LYS A 5 -6.72 -2.02 8.40
C LYS A 5 -5.24 -1.60 8.28
N THR A 6 -4.51 -1.51 9.39
CA THR A 6 -3.09 -1.19 9.47
C THR A 6 -2.27 -2.36 8.95
N LYS A 7 -1.40 -2.08 7.99
CA LYS A 7 -0.65 -3.03 7.19
C LYS A 7 0.59 -3.57 7.93
N ILE A 8 1.05 -4.75 7.55
CA ILE A 8 2.22 -5.38 8.16
C ILE A 8 3.30 -5.60 7.10
N VAL A 9 4.45 -4.97 7.33
CA VAL A 9 5.68 -5.15 6.56
C VAL A 9 6.59 -6.12 7.30
N CYS A 10 7.06 -7.17 6.65
CA CYS A 10 7.94 -8.16 7.27
C CYS A 10 9.25 -8.27 6.50
N SER A 11 10.36 -8.13 7.21
CA SER A 11 11.68 -8.36 6.62
C SER A 11 11.90 -9.86 6.39
N ILE A 12 12.32 -10.22 5.18
CA ILE A 12 12.66 -11.59 4.81
C ILE A 12 14.15 -11.82 5.03
N GLY A 13 14.49 -12.90 5.73
CA GLY A 13 15.86 -13.31 5.99
C GLY A 13 15.97 -14.81 6.27
N PRO A 14 17.13 -15.27 6.78
CA PRO A 14 17.42 -16.68 7.08
C PRO A 14 16.30 -17.45 7.81
N ALA A 15 15.66 -16.86 8.82
CA ALA A 15 14.61 -17.52 9.60
C ALA A 15 13.32 -17.73 8.80
N SER A 16 13.03 -16.83 7.85
CA SER A 16 11.84 -16.86 7.00
C SER A 16 12.10 -17.37 5.58
N ASN A 17 13.34 -17.69 5.21
CA ASN A 17 13.70 -18.14 3.87
C ASN A 17 13.41 -19.64 3.65
N ASN A 18 12.19 -20.07 3.97
CA ASN A 18 11.68 -21.41 3.68
C ASN A 18 10.16 -21.37 3.49
N ASP A 19 9.62 -22.32 2.73
CA ASP A 19 8.21 -22.32 2.35
C ASP A 19 7.25 -22.43 3.53
N ALA A 20 7.60 -23.22 4.54
CA ALA A 20 6.72 -23.45 5.68
C ALA A 20 6.51 -22.17 6.50
N ILE A 21 7.60 -21.46 6.82
CA ILE A 21 7.53 -20.22 7.60
C ILE A 21 6.97 -19.07 6.76
N ALA A 22 7.44 -18.88 5.52
CA ALA A 22 6.93 -17.82 4.66
C ALA A 22 5.41 -17.97 4.42
N SER A 23 4.92 -19.20 4.19
CA SER A 23 3.48 -19.45 4.06
C SER A 23 2.70 -19.11 5.33
N LYS A 24 3.24 -19.42 6.51
CA LYS A 24 2.63 -19.06 7.79
C LYS A 24 2.56 -17.54 7.96
N MET A 25 3.62 -16.81 7.62
CA MET A 25 3.64 -15.34 7.68
C MET A 25 2.61 -14.70 6.75
N ILE A 26 2.49 -15.18 5.51
CA ILE A 26 1.46 -14.72 4.55
C ILE A 26 0.05 -14.96 5.12
N ARG A 27 -0.19 -16.14 5.71
CA ARG A 27 -1.49 -16.47 6.30
C ARG A 27 -1.79 -15.63 7.54
N ALA A 28 -0.79 -15.39 8.38
CA ALA A 28 -0.86 -14.59 9.60
C ALA A 28 -1.09 -13.09 9.33
N GLY A 29 -0.85 -12.62 8.11
CA GLY A 29 -1.21 -11.26 7.68
C GLY A 29 -0.07 -10.39 7.20
N MET A 30 1.04 -10.96 6.73
CA MET A 30 2.07 -10.19 6.01
C MET A 30 1.48 -9.59 4.72
N ASP A 31 1.48 -8.26 4.62
CA ASP A 31 1.03 -7.53 3.43
C ASP A 31 2.20 -7.22 2.47
N ILE A 32 3.38 -6.93 3.03
CA ILE A 32 4.57 -6.53 2.29
C ILE A 32 5.79 -7.31 2.78
N ALA A 33 6.53 -7.92 1.87
CA ALA A 33 7.82 -8.54 2.14
C ALA A 33 8.94 -7.54 1.85
N ARG A 34 9.72 -7.20 2.88
CA ARG A 34 10.89 -6.31 2.81
C ARG A 34 12.17 -7.11 2.60
N PHE A 35 13.00 -6.65 1.67
CA PHE A 35 14.30 -7.24 1.34
C PHE A 35 15.37 -6.20 1.61
N ASN A 36 16.23 -6.45 2.60
CA ASN A 36 17.28 -5.51 2.99
C ASN A 36 18.55 -5.74 2.14
N PHE A 37 18.87 -4.79 1.24
CA PHE A 37 20.02 -4.88 0.34
C PHE A 37 21.35 -4.44 0.99
N SER A 38 21.33 -4.08 2.28
CA SER A 38 22.56 -3.95 3.07
C SER A 38 23.30 -5.29 3.23
N HIS A 39 22.60 -6.40 2.97
CA HIS A 39 23.10 -7.76 3.09
C HIS A 39 22.66 -8.63 1.90
N GLY A 40 23.36 -9.74 1.71
CA GLY A 40 23.06 -10.71 0.66
C GLY A 40 23.53 -10.28 -0.73
N THR A 41 23.43 -11.20 -1.68
CA THR A 41 23.72 -10.98 -3.10
C THR A 41 22.40 -10.90 -3.88
N HIS A 42 22.43 -10.32 -5.09
CA HIS A 42 21.27 -10.33 -5.99
C HIS A 42 20.71 -11.74 -6.22
N GLU A 43 21.58 -12.76 -6.32
CA GLU A 43 21.19 -14.17 -6.42
C GLU A 43 20.30 -14.60 -5.24
N SER A 44 20.76 -14.35 -4.00
CA SER A 44 20.00 -14.70 -2.80
C SER A 44 18.71 -13.90 -2.67
N GLN A 45 18.72 -12.62 -3.07
CA GLN A 45 17.53 -11.76 -3.05
C GLN A 45 16.49 -12.27 -4.07
N LYS A 46 16.94 -12.69 -5.26
CA LYS A 46 16.09 -13.26 -6.30
C LYS A 46 15.33 -14.49 -5.80
N GLU A 47 16.05 -15.44 -5.21
CA GLU A 47 15.44 -16.67 -4.68
C GLU A 47 14.35 -16.37 -3.65
N MET A 48 14.61 -15.44 -2.73
CA MET A 48 13.63 -15.06 -1.71
C MET A 48 12.41 -14.34 -2.32
N MET A 49 12.62 -13.43 -3.27
CA MET A 49 11.54 -12.70 -3.95
C MET A 49 10.64 -13.64 -4.78
N GLU A 50 11.24 -14.56 -5.54
CA GLU A 50 10.51 -15.56 -6.33
C GLU A 50 9.71 -16.51 -5.44
N ARG A 51 10.28 -16.92 -4.28
CA ARG A 51 9.57 -17.71 -3.28
C ARG A 51 8.32 -17.01 -2.79
N ILE A 52 8.42 -15.75 -2.37
CA ILE A 52 7.27 -14.96 -1.90
C ILE A 52 6.21 -14.81 -3.00
N ARG A 53 6.62 -14.49 -4.23
CA ARG A 53 5.71 -14.37 -5.38
C ARG A 53 4.95 -15.67 -5.66
N ARG A 54 5.64 -16.81 -5.62
CA ARG A 54 5.02 -18.14 -5.80
C ARG A 54 4.01 -18.43 -4.69
N LEU A 55 4.43 -18.31 -3.43
CA LEU A 55 3.56 -18.62 -2.28
C LEU A 55 2.35 -17.68 -2.20
N SER A 56 2.52 -16.40 -2.54
CA SER A 56 1.40 -15.44 -2.63
C SER A 56 0.33 -15.90 -3.62
N ARG A 57 0.73 -16.41 -4.80
CA ARG A 57 -0.20 -16.97 -5.80
C ARG A 57 -0.87 -18.26 -5.32
N GLU A 58 -0.10 -19.20 -4.75
CA GLU A 58 -0.62 -20.48 -4.26
C GLU A 58 -1.62 -20.30 -3.11
N ILE A 59 -1.38 -19.33 -2.22
CA ILE A 59 -2.25 -19.02 -1.08
C ILE A 59 -3.46 -18.17 -1.51
N GLY A 60 -3.39 -17.49 -2.65
CA GLY A 60 -4.43 -16.57 -3.11
C GLY A 60 -4.47 -15.26 -2.30
N LYS A 61 -3.37 -14.88 -1.66
CA LYS A 61 -3.24 -13.60 -0.92
C LYS A 61 -2.14 -12.75 -1.57
N PRO A 62 -2.46 -11.56 -2.08
CA PRO A 62 -1.44 -10.71 -2.69
C PRO A 62 -0.46 -10.21 -1.62
N VAL A 63 0.83 -10.22 -1.96
CA VAL A 63 1.92 -9.70 -1.12
C VAL A 63 2.80 -8.81 -1.97
N ALA A 64 3.07 -7.59 -1.51
CA ALA A 64 3.98 -6.68 -2.20
C ALA A 64 5.45 -6.99 -1.87
N LEU A 65 6.38 -6.64 -2.77
CA LEU A 65 7.81 -6.66 -2.49
C LEU A 65 8.31 -5.23 -2.31
N MET A 66 9.12 -5.03 -1.28
CA MET A 66 9.81 -3.80 -0.97
C MET A 66 11.31 -4.06 -0.90
N MET A 67 12.08 -3.46 -1.81
CA MET A 67 13.52 -3.41 -1.66
C MET A 67 13.87 -2.27 -0.69
N ASP A 68 14.77 -2.47 0.26
CA ASP A 68 15.28 -1.44 1.17
C ASP A 68 16.74 -1.17 0.82
N SER A 69 17.02 0.07 0.39
CA SER A 69 18.33 0.46 -0.12
C SER A 69 19.32 0.54 1.03
N LYS A 70 20.59 0.30 0.73
CA LYS A 70 21.63 0.48 1.74
C LYS A 70 21.84 1.97 2.04
N GLY A 71 21.79 2.79 0.99
CA GLY A 71 21.96 4.23 1.08
C GLY A 71 23.43 4.66 1.26
N PRO A 72 23.67 5.97 1.22
CA PRO A 72 24.99 6.54 1.41
C PRO A 72 25.44 6.41 2.86
N GLU A 73 26.65 5.92 3.09
CA GLU A 73 27.19 5.75 4.43
C GLU A 73 28.66 6.17 4.52
N ILE A 74 29.03 6.75 5.67
CA ILE A 74 30.42 7.01 6.03
C ILE A 74 30.92 5.80 6.82
N ARG A 75 32.15 5.35 6.55
CA ARG A 75 32.75 4.22 7.25
C ARG A 75 34.12 4.55 7.79
N THR A 76 34.49 3.89 8.88
CA THR A 76 35.87 3.88 9.36
C THR A 76 36.79 3.10 8.41
N GLY A 77 38.09 3.38 8.48
CA GLY A 77 39.12 2.62 7.77
C GLY A 77 39.34 1.22 8.33
N ILE A 78 40.49 0.65 7.99
CA ILE A 78 40.84 -0.72 8.34
C ILE A 78 41.65 -0.73 9.63
N VAL A 79 41.23 -1.54 10.59
CA VAL A 79 42.05 -1.92 11.74
C VAL A 79 43.02 -3.01 11.26
N PRO A 80 44.35 -2.84 11.41
CA PRO A 80 45.34 -3.84 11.01
C PRO A 80 45.06 -5.24 11.58
N ASP A 81 45.45 -6.26 10.83
CA ASP A 81 45.20 -7.68 11.12
C ASP A 81 43.71 -8.06 11.31
N ASN A 82 42.78 -7.20 10.88
CA ASN A 82 41.34 -7.37 11.07
C ASN A 82 40.96 -7.54 12.56
N LYS A 83 41.75 -6.95 13.45
CA LYS A 83 41.52 -6.94 14.90
C LYS A 83 40.51 -5.86 15.29
N THR A 84 40.33 -5.70 16.59
CA THR A 84 39.60 -4.59 17.19
C THR A 84 40.56 -3.70 17.97
N ILE A 85 40.21 -2.43 18.11
CA ILE A 85 40.88 -1.48 19.00
C ILE A 85 39.92 -1.03 20.08
N THR A 86 40.43 -0.75 21.27
CA THR A 86 39.66 -0.13 22.35
C THR A 86 40.12 1.31 22.50
N ILE A 87 39.16 2.23 22.55
CA ILE A 87 39.37 3.64 22.83
C ILE A 87 38.71 3.92 24.17
N HIS A 88 39.43 4.54 25.09
CA HIS A 88 38.96 4.81 26.43
C HIS A 88 38.40 6.22 26.57
N THR A 89 37.45 6.39 27.49
CA THR A 89 36.85 7.70 27.79
C THR A 89 37.92 8.73 28.16
N GLY A 90 37.84 9.92 27.59
CA GLY A 90 38.79 11.02 27.79
C GLY A 90 40.07 10.90 26.97
N GLU A 91 40.27 9.82 26.20
CA GLU A 91 41.41 9.71 25.29
C GLU A 91 41.30 10.69 24.12
N ARG A 92 42.46 11.22 23.71
CA ARG A 92 42.57 12.02 22.49
C ARG A 92 42.51 11.09 21.29
N VAL A 93 41.69 11.46 20.32
CA VAL A 93 41.51 10.76 19.06
C VAL A 93 41.79 11.73 17.91
N VAL A 94 42.65 11.32 16.99
CA VAL A 94 42.88 12.03 15.73
C VAL A 94 42.05 11.35 14.66
N VAL A 95 41.14 12.10 14.05
CA VAL A 95 40.32 11.62 12.95
C VAL A 95 40.83 12.23 11.64
N THR A 96 41.07 11.39 10.64
CA THR A 96 41.49 11.80 9.28
C THR A 96 40.45 11.35 8.26
N ALA A 97 40.55 11.92 7.05
CA ALA A 97 39.73 11.55 5.92
C ALA A 97 40.60 10.99 4.78
N ASP A 98 41.29 9.88 5.07
CA ASP A 98 42.23 9.21 4.19
C ASP A 98 42.14 7.67 4.30
N ASP A 99 43.07 6.96 3.68
CA ASP A 99 43.13 5.49 3.71
C ASP A 99 44.11 4.96 4.78
N SER A 100 44.51 5.81 5.73
CA SER A 100 45.42 5.44 6.81
C SER A 100 44.78 4.39 7.74
N PRO A 101 45.56 3.53 8.40
CA PRO A 101 45.00 2.51 9.28
C PRO A 101 44.37 3.10 10.54
N VAL A 102 43.38 2.41 11.08
CA VAL A 102 42.76 2.71 12.37
C VAL A 102 43.59 2.06 13.48
N THR A 103 44.08 2.84 14.45
CA THR A 103 45.00 2.38 15.50
C THR A 103 44.60 2.86 16.88
N ALA A 104 44.84 2.02 17.90
CA ALA A 104 44.70 2.42 19.30
C ALA A 104 45.80 3.42 19.71
N ALA A 105 45.60 4.12 20.82
CA ALA A 105 46.66 4.91 21.43
C ALA A 105 47.83 4.01 21.87
N ASN A 106 49.07 4.47 21.69
CA ASN A 106 50.28 3.68 21.98
C ASN A 106 51.21 4.35 23.02
N GLY A 107 50.63 5.16 23.92
CA GLY A 107 51.34 5.88 24.96
C GLY A 107 51.88 7.24 24.51
N LYS A 108 52.61 7.32 23.39
CA LYS A 108 53.09 8.60 22.82
C LYS A 108 52.13 9.16 21.78
N ASP A 109 51.48 8.31 20.99
CA ASP A 109 50.55 8.70 19.94
C ASP A 109 49.10 8.52 20.40
N ALA A 110 48.27 9.48 20.01
CA ALA A 110 46.82 9.43 20.16
C ALA A 110 46.22 8.26 19.35
N ALA A 111 45.02 7.82 19.72
CA ALA A 111 44.26 6.89 18.88
C ALA A 111 43.97 7.57 17.52
N HIS A 112 43.94 6.78 16.45
CA HIS A 112 43.74 7.27 15.09
C HIS A 112 42.58 6.56 14.42
N ILE A 113 41.65 7.32 13.84
CA ILE A 113 40.53 6.79 13.06
C ILE A 113 40.47 7.50 11.71
N SER A 114 40.65 6.78 10.61
CA SER A 114 40.38 7.30 9.27
C SER A 114 38.93 7.06 8.86
N LEU A 115 38.36 8.00 8.11
CA LEU A 115 37.00 7.93 7.57
C LEU A 115 36.99 7.96 6.04
N SER A 116 35.98 7.32 5.44
CA SER A 116 35.81 7.27 3.99
C SER A 116 35.44 8.61 3.34
N TRP A 117 34.83 9.54 4.09
CA TRP A 117 34.34 10.81 3.56
C TRP A 117 35.40 11.91 3.61
N ARG A 118 35.98 12.20 2.44
CA ARG A 118 37.18 13.04 2.27
C ARG A 118 37.03 14.50 2.68
N ASP A 119 35.82 15.02 2.73
CA ASP A 119 35.56 16.44 3.02
C ASP A 119 35.32 16.74 4.50
N LEU A 120 35.40 15.71 5.37
CA LEU A 120 35.20 15.86 6.81
C LEU A 120 36.00 17.00 7.46
N PRO A 121 37.35 17.11 7.28
CA PRO A 121 38.15 18.08 8.01
C PRO A 121 37.84 19.54 7.62
N ASN A 122 37.29 19.77 6.41
CA ASN A 122 36.94 21.11 5.96
C ASN A 122 35.59 21.58 6.50
N ARG A 123 34.71 20.65 6.88
CA ARG A 123 33.30 20.95 7.19
C ARG A 123 32.94 20.76 8.65
N ILE A 124 33.65 19.90 9.37
CA ILE A 124 33.36 19.65 10.78
C ILE A 124 33.84 20.81 11.66
N LYS A 125 33.08 21.09 12.72
CA LYS A 125 33.33 22.23 13.61
C LYS A 125 33.25 21.79 15.07
N PRO A 126 33.88 22.54 15.99
CA PRO A 126 33.69 22.33 17.43
C PRO A 126 32.20 22.34 17.79
N GLY A 127 31.77 21.40 18.62
CA GLY A 127 30.37 21.19 18.99
C GLY A 127 29.63 20.14 18.15
N HIS A 128 30.16 19.73 17.00
CA HIS A 128 29.70 18.53 16.31
C HIS A 128 30.17 17.27 17.04
N LYS A 129 29.50 16.13 16.78
CA LYS A 129 29.90 14.83 17.31
C LYS A 129 30.10 13.83 16.18
N ILE A 130 31.05 12.90 16.36
CA ILE A 130 31.26 11.76 15.47
C ILE A 130 30.89 10.50 16.25
N LEU A 131 29.87 9.79 15.76
CA LEU A 131 29.43 8.53 16.33
C LEU A 131 29.90 7.38 15.44
N VAL A 132 30.57 6.39 16.01
CA VAL A 132 31.10 5.22 15.30
C VAL A 132 30.38 3.96 15.77
N ALA A 133 30.05 3.09 14.81
CA ALA A 133 29.30 1.85 15.02
C ALA A 133 27.96 2.10 15.73
N ASP A 134 27.11 2.91 15.10
CA ASP A 134 25.73 3.21 15.55
C ASP A 134 25.68 3.79 16.97
N GLY A 135 26.64 4.66 17.30
CA GLY A 135 26.73 5.32 18.61
C GLY A 135 27.51 4.53 19.66
N LEU A 136 28.09 3.38 19.33
CA LEU A 136 28.91 2.61 20.28
C LEU A 136 30.10 3.43 20.80
N LEU A 137 30.77 4.19 19.93
CA LEU A 137 31.82 5.14 20.31
C LEU A 137 31.38 6.55 19.89
N GLU A 138 31.40 7.47 20.85
CA GLU A 138 31.11 8.89 20.65
C GLU A 138 32.39 9.71 20.80
N LEU A 139 32.63 10.60 19.84
CA LEU A 139 33.76 11.51 19.83
C LEU A 139 33.25 12.95 19.80
N ASP A 140 33.70 13.74 20.77
CA ASP A 140 33.47 15.17 20.82
C ASP A 140 34.52 15.90 19.98
N VAL A 141 34.07 16.68 18.99
CA VAL A 141 34.96 17.43 18.11
C VAL A 141 35.48 18.67 18.84
N GLU A 142 36.80 18.77 18.97
CA GLU A 142 37.47 19.91 19.60
C GLU A 142 37.90 20.96 18.58
N SER A 143 38.50 20.52 17.47
CA SER A 143 39.00 21.41 16.41
C SER A 143 39.32 20.63 15.14
N SER A 144 39.46 21.33 14.02
CA SER A 144 40.04 20.79 12.79
C SER A 144 40.99 21.80 12.14
N ASP A 145 42.06 21.30 11.54
CA ASP A 145 43.05 22.10 10.79
C ASP A 145 42.89 21.98 9.27
N GLY A 146 41.78 21.39 8.79
CA GLY A 146 41.52 21.11 7.37
C GLY A 146 42.18 19.84 6.84
N THR A 147 42.97 19.12 7.65
CA THR A 147 43.52 17.80 7.31
C THR A 147 43.18 16.76 8.38
N LYS A 148 43.28 17.15 9.65
CA LYS A 148 43.03 16.34 10.83
C LYS A 148 41.93 16.98 11.66
N VAL A 149 41.15 16.13 12.31
CA VAL A 149 40.13 16.53 13.28
C VAL A 149 40.59 16.00 14.63
N LEU A 150 40.73 16.90 15.60
CA LEU A 150 41.07 16.53 16.97
C LEU A 150 39.76 16.33 17.74
N CYS A 151 39.63 15.15 18.33
CA CYS A 151 38.48 14.78 19.12
C CYS A 151 38.91 14.23 20.48
N THR A 152 37.96 14.21 21.42
CA THR A 152 38.08 13.48 22.68
C THR A 152 36.97 12.42 22.74
N ALA A 153 37.32 11.20 23.19
CA ALA A 153 36.34 10.13 23.34
C ALA A 153 35.40 10.39 24.52
N ALA A 154 34.11 10.48 24.27
CA ALA A 154 33.10 10.72 25.30
C ALA A 154 32.79 9.47 26.13
N ASN A 155 33.05 8.28 25.57
CA ASN A 155 32.85 7.00 26.22
C ASN A 155 33.91 5.95 25.79
N THR A 156 33.98 4.86 26.54
CA THR A 156 34.88 3.73 26.23
C THR A 156 34.18 2.74 25.31
N ALA A 157 34.85 2.35 24.23
CA ALA A 157 34.29 1.39 23.27
C ALA A 157 35.36 0.61 22.51
N THR A 158 34.99 -0.59 22.07
CA THR A 158 35.80 -1.45 21.21
C THR A 158 35.23 -1.46 19.80
N ILE A 159 36.02 -1.01 18.82
CA ILE A 159 35.61 -0.91 17.41
C ILE A 159 36.49 -1.75 16.50
N GLY A 160 35.93 -2.20 15.38
CA GLY A 160 36.64 -2.94 14.33
C GLY A 160 36.74 -2.15 13.03
N SER A 161 37.14 -2.81 11.95
CA SER A 161 37.23 -2.23 10.60
C SER A 161 35.85 -1.86 10.03
N LYS A 162 35.82 -0.84 9.16
CA LYS A 162 34.67 -0.51 8.28
C LYS A 162 33.33 -0.33 9.01
N LYS A 163 33.35 0.22 10.22
CA LYS A 163 32.16 0.52 11.01
C LYS A 163 31.45 1.75 10.45
N ASN A 164 30.12 1.77 10.49
CA ASN A 164 29.32 2.93 10.11
C ASN A 164 29.69 4.14 10.99
N VAL A 165 29.60 5.34 10.42
CA VAL A 165 29.87 6.61 11.09
C VAL A 165 28.74 7.59 10.81
N ASN A 166 28.24 8.20 11.89
CA ASN A 166 27.22 9.23 11.90
C ASN A 166 27.81 10.56 12.38
N LEU A 167 27.45 11.66 11.72
CA LEU A 167 27.97 13.01 12.01
C LEU A 167 26.85 13.89 12.56
N ILE A 168 26.85 14.15 13.86
CA ILE A 168 25.80 14.94 14.52
C ILE A 168 26.08 16.42 14.34
N GLY A 169 25.08 17.15 13.83
CA GLY A 169 25.18 18.58 13.51
C GLY A 169 25.85 18.88 12.16
N LEU A 170 26.12 17.86 11.33
CA LEU A 170 26.75 18.04 10.02
C LEU A 170 26.12 17.15 8.95
N HIS A 171 25.48 17.76 7.95
CA HIS A 171 25.02 17.05 6.76
C HIS A 171 26.18 16.81 5.79
N ALA A 172 26.46 15.54 5.46
CA ALA A 172 27.58 15.18 4.60
C ALA A 172 27.36 15.51 3.11
N GLY A 173 26.12 15.66 2.63
CA GLY A 173 25.84 15.93 1.22
C GLY A 173 26.25 14.78 0.30
N LEU A 174 26.16 13.54 0.78
CA LEU A 174 26.47 12.36 -0.02
C LEU A 174 25.37 12.16 -1.08
N PRO A 175 25.70 11.64 -2.29
CA PRO A 175 24.68 11.29 -3.27
C PRO A 175 23.67 10.29 -2.69
N ILE A 176 22.38 10.52 -2.90
CA ILE A 176 21.31 9.66 -2.37
C ILE A 176 21.40 8.20 -2.86
N MET A 177 21.95 7.99 -4.06
CA MET A 177 22.18 6.65 -4.62
C MET A 177 23.67 6.45 -4.88
N SER A 178 24.27 5.48 -4.19
CA SER A 178 25.57 4.94 -4.58
C SER A 178 25.46 4.13 -5.88
N GLU A 179 26.60 3.77 -6.49
CA GLU A 179 26.60 2.86 -7.65
C GLU A 179 26.01 1.47 -7.30
N GLN A 180 26.17 1.03 -6.04
CA GLN A 180 25.52 -0.18 -5.55
C GLN A 180 24.00 0.01 -5.48
N ASP A 181 23.51 1.13 -4.93
CA ASP A 181 22.06 1.40 -4.86
C ASP A 181 21.44 1.45 -6.26
N LYS A 182 22.12 2.07 -7.25
CA LYS A 182 21.66 2.06 -8.64
C LYS A 182 21.54 0.64 -9.20
N ALA A 183 22.55 -0.20 -8.96
CA ALA A 183 22.52 -1.61 -9.37
C ALA A 183 21.39 -2.40 -8.67
N ASP A 184 21.18 -2.16 -7.37
CA ASP A 184 20.13 -2.79 -6.58
C ASP A 184 18.72 -2.38 -7.04
N ILE A 185 18.54 -1.10 -7.39
CA ILE A 185 17.30 -0.58 -7.95
C ILE A 185 17.03 -1.21 -9.33
N ALA A 186 18.04 -1.25 -10.20
CA ALA A 186 17.90 -1.87 -11.52
C ALA A 186 17.53 -3.35 -11.43
N PHE A 187 18.16 -4.09 -10.51
CA PHE A 187 17.79 -5.48 -10.21
C PHE A 187 16.34 -5.58 -9.68
N SER A 188 15.96 -4.72 -8.74
CA SER A 188 14.61 -4.73 -8.14
C SER A 188 13.51 -4.41 -9.17
N VAL A 189 13.79 -3.54 -10.15
CA VAL A 189 12.91 -3.28 -11.29
C VAL A 189 12.72 -4.54 -12.13
N GLN A 190 13.79 -5.30 -12.44
CA GLN A 190 13.69 -6.57 -13.16
C GLN A 190 12.85 -7.61 -12.40
N MET A 191 12.92 -7.60 -11.06
CA MET A 191 12.11 -8.45 -10.20
C MET A 191 10.65 -7.99 -10.03
N ASN A 192 10.24 -6.91 -10.73
CA ASN A 192 8.93 -6.29 -10.60
C ASN A 192 8.58 -5.99 -9.13
N CYS A 193 9.53 -5.37 -8.42
CA CYS A 193 9.30 -4.86 -7.06
C CYS A 193 8.26 -3.75 -7.07
N ASP A 194 7.50 -3.67 -5.98
CA ASP A 194 6.38 -2.74 -5.86
C ASP A 194 6.84 -1.42 -5.20
N PHE A 195 7.80 -1.51 -4.27
CA PHE A 195 8.34 -0.39 -3.49
C PHE A 195 9.87 -0.39 -3.40
N ILE A 196 10.44 0.81 -3.26
CA ILE A 196 11.77 1.07 -2.71
C ILE A 196 11.62 1.83 -1.39
N ALA A 197 12.30 1.38 -0.34
CA ALA A 197 12.55 2.17 0.85
C ALA A 197 13.94 2.83 0.70
N ALA A 198 13.95 4.15 0.59
CA ALA A 198 15.14 4.94 0.30
C ALA A 198 15.79 5.44 1.59
N SER A 199 16.92 4.84 1.96
CA SER A 199 17.69 5.16 3.16
C SER A 199 18.27 6.58 3.13
N PHE A 200 18.40 7.19 4.31
CA PHE A 200 18.97 8.51 4.56
C PHE A 200 18.35 9.68 3.78
N THR A 201 17.08 9.57 3.40
CA THR A 201 16.40 10.64 2.64
C THR A 201 16.22 11.88 3.52
N SER A 202 16.78 13.00 3.08
CA SER A 202 16.81 14.28 3.81
C SER A 202 16.15 15.43 3.04
N PHE A 203 15.94 15.27 1.73
CA PHE A 203 15.34 16.31 0.87
C PHE A 203 14.36 15.76 -0.17
N ALA A 204 13.39 16.61 -0.57
CA ALA A 204 12.47 16.28 -1.66
C ALA A 204 13.19 16.06 -3.01
N SER A 205 14.30 16.78 -3.25
CA SER A 205 15.12 16.65 -4.46
C SER A 205 15.67 15.24 -4.67
N GLU A 206 16.04 14.56 -3.58
CA GLU A 206 16.59 13.21 -3.57
C GLU A 206 15.53 12.18 -3.97
N VAL A 207 14.30 12.36 -3.48
CA VAL A 207 13.14 11.57 -3.92
C VAL A 207 12.92 11.71 -5.42
N HIS A 208 13.00 12.94 -5.95
CA HIS A 208 12.89 13.18 -7.39
C HIS A 208 14.03 12.57 -8.19
N GLU A 209 15.25 12.52 -7.64
CA GLU A 209 16.40 11.87 -8.28
C GLU A 209 16.20 10.37 -8.42
N ILE A 210 15.80 9.70 -7.33
CA ILE A 210 15.45 8.27 -7.34
C ILE A 210 14.31 8.01 -8.35
N ARG A 211 13.28 8.88 -8.35
CA ARG A 211 12.15 8.76 -9.27
C ARG A 211 12.57 8.80 -10.73
N ARG A 212 13.39 9.79 -11.12
CA ARG A 212 13.94 9.89 -12.48
C ARG A 212 14.73 8.65 -12.87
N TYR A 213 15.51 8.09 -11.94
CA TYR A 213 16.27 6.87 -12.20
C TYR A 213 15.35 5.66 -12.44
N ILE A 214 14.35 5.46 -11.59
CA ILE A 214 13.35 4.38 -11.75
C ILE A 214 12.55 4.52 -13.05
N GLU A 215 12.13 5.74 -13.41
CA GLU A 215 11.43 6.04 -14.66
C GLU A 215 12.31 5.77 -15.89
N SER A 216 13.61 6.08 -15.81
CA SER A 216 14.56 5.77 -16.90
C SER A 216 14.72 4.27 -17.16
N LEU A 217 14.41 3.44 -16.16
CA LEU A 217 14.37 1.98 -16.25
C LEU A 217 13.00 1.44 -16.69
N GLY A 218 12.03 2.31 -16.98
CA GLY A 218 10.68 1.94 -17.42
C GLY A 218 9.78 1.38 -16.32
N SER A 219 10.05 1.70 -15.05
CA SER A 219 9.31 1.19 -13.90
C SER A 219 8.47 2.27 -13.22
N ASN A 220 7.39 1.84 -12.58
CA ASN A 220 6.51 2.67 -11.75
C ASN A 220 6.60 2.29 -10.25
N MET A 221 7.73 1.70 -9.83
CA MET A 221 8.01 1.34 -8.44
C MET A 221 7.85 2.57 -7.52
N LYS A 222 7.22 2.38 -6.36
CA LYS A 222 6.85 3.47 -5.43
C LYS A 222 7.97 3.77 -4.44
N ILE A 223 8.21 5.04 -4.17
CA ILE A 223 9.31 5.48 -3.30
C ILE A 223 8.80 5.78 -1.89
N ILE A 224 9.34 5.05 -0.91
CA ILE A 224 9.14 5.27 0.53
C ILE A 224 10.39 5.94 1.09
N ALA A 225 10.31 7.22 1.41
CA ALA A 225 11.44 7.95 1.99
C ALA A 225 11.66 7.51 3.44
N LYS A 226 12.87 7.06 3.80
CA LYS A 226 13.21 6.71 5.18
C LYS A 226 13.78 7.94 5.88
N ILE A 227 13.13 8.35 6.96
CA ILE A 227 13.56 9.50 7.77
C ILE A 227 14.37 8.99 8.94
N GLU A 228 15.66 9.30 8.90
CA GLU A 228 16.70 8.70 9.75
C GLU A 228 17.54 9.76 10.47
N ASN A 229 17.37 11.05 10.17
CA ASN A 229 18.16 12.13 10.73
C ASN A 229 17.31 13.41 10.97
N GLU A 230 17.94 14.44 11.57
CA GLU A 230 17.29 15.70 11.90
C GLU A 230 16.83 16.48 10.66
N GLU A 231 17.62 16.48 9.60
CA GLU A 231 17.34 17.26 8.39
C GLU A 231 16.14 16.70 7.62
N GLY A 232 16.03 15.38 7.47
CA GLY A 232 14.85 14.73 6.94
C GLY A 232 13.61 14.97 7.80
N LEU A 233 13.77 15.09 9.13
CA LEU A 233 12.68 15.45 10.02
C LEU A 233 12.26 16.92 9.86
N ASP A 234 13.21 17.83 9.62
CA ASP A 234 12.91 19.24 9.40
C ASP A 234 12.23 19.49 8.04
N ASN A 235 12.65 18.76 7.01
CA ASN A 235 12.11 18.80 5.66
C ASN A 235 10.93 17.83 5.43
N ILE A 236 10.38 17.25 6.50
CA ILE A 236 9.40 16.16 6.36
C ILE A 236 8.17 16.52 5.51
N ALA A 237 7.70 17.77 5.56
CA ALA A 237 6.51 18.19 4.83
C ALA A 237 6.73 18.14 3.30
N GLU A 238 7.86 18.63 2.81
CA GLU A 238 8.21 18.59 1.39
C GLU A 238 8.55 17.17 0.91
N ILE A 239 9.23 16.37 1.74
CA ILE A 239 9.54 14.97 1.44
C ILE A 239 8.25 14.17 1.30
N ALA A 240 7.31 14.32 2.23
CA ALA A 240 6.02 13.64 2.17
C ALA A 240 5.26 13.98 0.89
N GLN A 241 5.26 15.24 0.45
CA GLN A 241 4.61 15.63 -0.81
C GLN A 241 5.25 14.94 -2.03
N ALA A 242 6.58 14.87 -2.09
CA ALA A 242 7.34 14.31 -3.21
C ALA A 242 7.34 12.76 -3.25
N ALA A 243 7.34 12.11 -2.09
CA ALA A 243 7.41 10.66 -1.96
C ALA A 243 6.05 9.98 -2.21
N ASP A 244 6.07 8.66 -2.47
CA ASP A 244 4.85 7.86 -2.53
C ASP A 244 4.41 7.37 -1.14
N GLY A 245 5.30 7.45 -0.14
CA GLY A 245 5.07 7.21 1.27
C GLY A 245 6.34 7.51 2.09
N VAL A 246 6.28 7.32 3.40
CA VAL A 246 7.40 7.60 4.31
C VAL A 246 7.57 6.45 5.31
N MET A 247 8.80 6.22 5.77
CA MET A 247 9.11 5.29 6.85
C MET A 247 9.78 6.03 8.01
N VAL A 248 9.23 5.86 9.21
CA VAL A 248 9.81 6.32 10.48
C VAL A 248 10.82 5.28 10.95
N ALA A 249 12.10 5.50 10.67
CA ALA A 249 13.19 4.59 11.02
C ALA A 249 13.78 4.93 12.39
N ARG A 250 13.11 4.47 13.45
CA ARG A 250 13.36 4.89 14.84
C ARG A 250 14.74 4.48 15.36
N GLY A 251 15.25 3.34 14.94
CA GLY A 251 16.60 2.86 15.27
C GLY A 251 17.67 3.81 14.77
N ASP A 252 17.69 4.08 13.47
CA ASP A 252 18.66 4.98 12.84
C ASP A 252 18.49 6.43 13.34
N MET A 253 17.24 6.89 13.44
CA MET A 253 16.93 8.22 13.98
C MET A 253 17.33 8.36 15.46
N GLY A 254 17.27 7.27 16.24
CA GLY A 254 17.74 7.23 17.64
C GLY A 254 19.24 7.38 17.81
N VAL A 255 20.02 7.17 16.75
CA VAL A 255 21.47 7.47 16.71
C VAL A 255 21.70 8.96 16.43
N GLN A 256 20.83 9.60 15.65
CA GLN A 256 20.99 10.97 15.17
C GLN A 256 20.35 12.02 16.07
N LEU A 257 19.23 11.69 16.71
CA LEU A 257 18.48 12.57 17.59
C LEU A 257 18.61 12.13 19.05
N PRO A 258 18.49 13.07 20.01
CA PRO A 258 18.27 12.73 21.40
C PRO A 258 17.09 11.75 21.55
N ILE A 259 17.29 10.66 22.30
CA ILE A 259 16.32 9.56 22.41
C ILE A 259 14.94 10.01 22.90
N GLU A 260 14.88 11.02 23.77
CA GLU A 260 13.64 11.61 24.29
C GLU A 260 12.84 12.39 23.23
N ARG A 261 13.46 12.78 22.11
CA ARG A 261 12.78 13.44 20.98
C ARG A 261 12.13 12.44 20.01
N ILE A 262 12.54 11.17 20.03
CA ILE A 262 12.07 10.14 19.07
C ILE A 262 10.54 9.99 19.06
N PRO A 263 9.83 9.93 20.21
CA PRO A 263 8.37 9.85 20.21
C PRO A 263 7.69 11.08 19.58
N LEU A 264 8.29 12.27 19.72
CA LEU A 264 7.76 13.50 19.12
C LEU A 264 8.01 13.53 17.61
N ALA A 265 9.19 13.09 17.17
CA ALA A 265 9.53 12.98 15.75
C ALA A 265 8.61 11.99 15.03
N GLN A 266 8.34 10.81 15.60
CA GLN A 266 7.39 9.84 15.06
C GLN A 266 6.01 10.47 14.82
N LYS A 267 5.46 11.16 15.83
CA LYS A 267 4.14 11.79 15.73
C LYS A 267 4.10 12.85 14.63
N ARG A 268 5.13 13.72 14.58
CA ARG A 268 5.27 14.74 13.54
C ARG A 268 5.29 14.11 12.15
N ILE A 269 6.11 13.07 11.93
CA ILE A 269 6.21 12.40 10.63
C ILE A 269 4.86 11.80 10.20
N ILE A 270 4.20 11.07 11.10
CA ILE A 270 2.90 10.46 10.81
C ILE A 270 1.85 11.53 10.48
N GLU A 271 1.81 12.63 11.23
CA GLU A 271 0.90 13.74 10.99
C GLU A 271 1.10 14.38 9.62
N GLU A 272 2.34 14.67 9.24
CA GLU A 272 2.68 15.27 7.93
C GLU A 272 2.32 14.34 6.76
N CYS A 273 2.55 13.04 6.91
CA CYS A 273 2.14 12.05 5.92
C CYS A 273 0.61 12.01 5.74
N ARG A 274 -0.13 12.03 6.86
CA ARG A 274 -1.60 12.08 6.83
C ARG A 274 -2.11 13.37 6.21
N ARG A 275 -1.48 14.51 6.50
CA ARG A 275 -1.81 15.81 5.89
C ARG A 275 -1.60 15.77 4.37
N ALA A 276 -0.51 15.16 3.92
CA ALA A 276 -0.18 14.98 2.50
C ALA A 276 -0.98 13.85 1.80
N GLY A 277 -1.75 13.05 2.54
CA GLY A 277 -2.49 11.89 2.01
C GLY A 277 -1.56 10.78 1.49
N LYS A 278 -0.47 10.54 2.22
CA LYS A 278 0.59 9.57 1.90
C LYS A 278 0.69 8.51 2.98
N PRO A 279 0.88 7.24 2.63
CA PRO A 279 1.05 6.18 3.61
C PRO A 279 2.34 6.34 4.40
N VAL A 280 2.30 5.96 5.67
CA VAL A 280 3.47 5.96 6.57
C VAL A 280 3.67 4.60 7.23
N ILE A 281 4.94 4.18 7.33
CA ILE A 281 5.38 2.95 7.98
C ILE A 281 6.11 3.31 9.28
N THR A 282 5.67 2.76 10.41
CA THR A 282 6.45 2.85 11.66
C THR A 282 7.34 1.62 11.77
N ALA A 283 8.66 1.82 11.86
CA ALA A 283 9.66 0.78 11.71
C ALA A 283 10.67 0.72 12.86
N THR A 284 11.33 -0.46 12.97
CA THR A 284 12.38 -0.84 13.93
C THR A 284 11.91 -0.86 15.38
N GLN A 285 12.49 -1.72 16.23
CA GLN A 285 12.18 -1.83 17.67
C GLN A 285 10.68 -2.02 18.00
N MET A 286 9.95 -2.74 17.14
CA MET A 286 8.49 -2.93 17.33
C MET A 286 8.21 -4.08 18.30
N LEU A 287 8.66 -5.30 17.97
CA LEU A 287 8.49 -6.49 18.81
C LEU A 287 9.84 -7.21 18.99
N ASP A 288 10.93 -6.44 19.16
CA ASP A 288 12.32 -6.91 19.06
C ASP A 288 12.64 -8.07 20.01
N SER A 289 12.06 -8.10 21.21
CA SER A 289 12.19 -9.21 22.15
C SER A 289 11.70 -10.55 21.59
N MET A 290 10.84 -10.53 20.55
CA MET A 290 10.36 -11.72 19.86
C MET A 290 11.39 -12.36 18.92
N ILE A 291 12.55 -11.73 18.72
CA ILE A 291 13.70 -12.40 18.10
C ILE A 291 14.07 -13.65 18.89
N VAL A 292 14.01 -13.60 20.22
CA VAL A 292 14.40 -14.71 21.09
C VAL A 292 13.26 -15.25 21.96
N ASN A 293 12.14 -14.52 22.09
CA ASN A 293 11.01 -14.92 22.93
C ASN A 293 9.74 -15.17 22.10
N PRO A 294 8.86 -16.09 22.53
CA PRO A 294 7.59 -16.35 21.82
C PRO A 294 6.53 -15.27 22.05
N ARG A 295 6.78 -14.29 22.93
CA ARG A 295 5.84 -13.21 23.30
C ARG A 295 6.60 -11.91 23.51
N PRO A 296 6.02 -10.76 23.13
CA PRO A 296 6.64 -9.47 23.35
C PRO A 296 6.50 -9.01 24.79
N THR A 297 7.25 -7.97 25.15
CA THR A 297 7.08 -7.26 26.40
C THR A 297 5.81 -6.39 26.37
N ARG A 298 5.36 -5.97 27.55
CA ARG A 298 4.25 -5.00 27.67
C ARG A 298 4.60 -3.62 27.11
N ALA A 299 5.87 -3.24 27.17
CA ALA A 299 6.37 -1.98 26.61
C ALA A 299 6.26 -1.99 25.09
N GLU A 300 6.75 -3.03 24.43
CA GLU A 300 6.66 -3.22 22.97
C GLU A 300 5.21 -3.26 22.48
N LEU A 301 4.34 -4.01 23.17
CA LEU A 301 2.91 -4.03 22.82
C LEU A 301 2.30 -2.61 22.88
N THR A 302 2.63 -1.85 23.92
CA THR A 302 2.16 -0.47 24.08
C THR A 302 2.72 0.44 23.01
N ASP A 303 3.97 0.25 22.61
CA ASP A 303 4.63 1.02 21.55
C ASP A 303 3.96 0.79 20.19
N VAL A 304 3.75 -0.47 19.79
CA VAL A 304 3.00 -0.81 18.57
C VAL A 304 1.59 -0.21 18.60
N ALA A 305 0.88 -0.33 19.72
CA ALA A 305 -0.45 0.24 19.85
C ALA A 305 -0.45 1.77 19.68
N ASN A 306 0.55 2.47 20.23
CA ASN A 306 0.67 3.92 20.09
C ASN A 306 0.97 4.34 18.63
N ALA A 307 1.78 3.59 17.89
CA ALA A 307 1.99 3.86 16.46
C ALA A 307 0.68 3.80 15.67
N ILE A 308 -0.21 2.85 16.03
CA ILE A 308 -1.54 2.72 15.42
C ILE A 308 -2.44 3.88 15.86
N PHE A 309 -2.47 4.24 17.14
CA PHE A 309 -3.22 5.42 17.62
C PHE A 309 -2.75 6.75 17.02
N ASP A 310 -1.47 6.86 16.67
CA ASP A 310 -0.93 8.02 15.95
C ASP A 310 -1.41 8.05 14.49
N GLY A 311 -1.83 6.90 13.96
CA GLY A 311 -2.45 6.77 12.65
C GLY A 311 -1.52 6.23 11.58
N THR A 312 -0.53 5.40 11.95
CA THR A 312 0.35 4.74 10.98
C THR A 312 -0.44 3.86 10.01
N ASP A 313 -0.09 3.89 8.72
CA ASP A 313 -0.72 3.03 7.72
C ASP A 313 -0.18 1.60 7.81
N ALA A 314 1.09 1.46 8.17
CA ALA A 314 1.74 0.16 8.37
C ALA A 314 2.68 0.14 9.57
N VAL A 315 2.94 -1.07 10.05
CA VAL A 315 3.94 -1.40 11.08
C VAL A 315 4.92 -2.41 10.50
N MET A 316 6.20 -2.32 10.87
CA MET A 316 7.25 -3.14 10.27
C MET A 316 8.00 -4.02 11.29
N LEU A 317 8.14 -5.29 10.95
CA LEU A 317 9.01 -6.26 11.62
C LEU A 317 10.35 -6.36 10.89
N SER A 318 11.44 -6.28 11.66
CA SER A 318 12.82 -6.28 11.20
C SER A 318 13.51 -7.60 11.54
N GLY A 319 14.28 -7.64 12.64
CA GLY A 319 15.01 -8.84 13.06
C GLY A 319 14.06 -9.97 13.45
N GLU A 320 12.87 -9.63 13.95
CA GLU A 320 11.84 -10.55 14.44
C GLU A 320 11.47 -11.59 13.38
N THR A 321 11.31 -11.16 12.12
CA THR A 321 10.94 -12.04 11.01
C THR A 321 12.13 -12.49 10.18
N ALA A 322 13.19 -11.68 10.10
CA ALA A 322 14.35 -12.00 9.26
C ALA A 322 15.28 -13.05 9.90
N ASN A 323 15.57 -12.92 11.20
CA ASN A 323 16.56 -13.73 11.92
C ASN A 323 16.03 -14.31 13.25
N GLY A 324 14.80 -13.98 13.64
CA GLY A 324 14.21 -14.39 14.90
C GLY A 324 13.80 -15.86 14.97
N ALA A 325 13.64 -16.37 16.19
CA ALA A 325 13.18 -17.72 16.46
C ALA A 325 11.66 -17.90 16.28
N TYR A 326 10.89 -16.81 16.27
CA TYR A 326 9.41 -16.82 16.24
C TYR A 326 8.81 -15.91 15.15
N PRO A 327 9.23 -16.06 13.88
CA PRO A 327 8.86 -15.14 12.80
C PRO A 327 7.36 -15.11 12.52
N ALA A 328 6.68 -16.27 12.49
CA ALA A 328 5.26 -16.32 12.19
C ALA A 328 4.40 -15.79 13.35
N GLU A 329 4.81 -16.08 14.59
CA GLU A 329 4.16 -15.65 15.82
C GLU A 329 4.30 -14.14 16.04
N ALA A 330 5.42 -13.54 15.61
CA ALA A 330 5.60 -12.09 15.59
C ALA A 330 4.58 -11.41 14.66
N VAL A 331 4.38 -11.95 13.45
CA VAL A 331 3.37 -11.45 12.51
C VAL A 331 1.96 -11.60 13.08
N GLU A 332 1.63 -12.76 13.64
CA GLU A 332 0.33 -13.01 14.25
C GLU A 332 0.07 -12.07 15.43
N THR A 333 1.08 -11.83 16.27
CA THR A 333 0.99 -10.91 17.39
C THR A 333 0.78 -9.47 16.92
N MET A 334 1.53 -9.03 15.90
CA MET A 334 1.37 -7.72 15.28
C MET A 334 -0.05 -7.53 14.73
N ALA A 335 -0.59 -8.54 14.04
CA ALA A 335 -1.95 -8.52 13.50
C ALA A 335 -3.00 -8.40 14.62
N ARG A 336 -2.88 -9.19 15.70
CA ARG A 336 -3.80 -9.13 16.84
C ARG A 336 -3.78 -7.78 17.54
N ILE A 337 -2.61 -7.16 17.69
CA ILE A 337 -2.50 -5.81 18.28
C ILE A 337 -3.25 -4.81 17.41
N ALA A 338 -3.03 -4.85 16.08
CA ALA A 338 -3.70 -3.95 15.15
C ALA A 338 -5.23 -4.08 15.20
N GLU A 339 -5.75 -5.29 15.07
CA GLU A 339 -7.19 -5.55 15.14
C GLU A 339 -7.80 -5.09 16.47
N THR A 340 -7.12 -5.38 17.59
CA THR A 340 -7.60 -5.00 18.93
C THR A 340 -7.66 -3.47 19.10
N VAL A 341 -6.64 -2.75 18.62
CA VAL A 341 -6.60 -1.29 18.72
C VAL A 341 -7.63 -0.66 17.79
N GLU A 342 -7.73 -1.13 16.55
CA GLU A 342 -8.66 -0.59 15.55
C GLU A 342 -10.13 -0.77 15.92
N ASP A 343 -10.48 -1.87 16.58
CA ASP A 343 -11.84 -2.15 17.07
C ASP A 343 -12.18 -1.36 18.35
N SER A 344 -11.22 -0.64 18.93
CA SER A 344 -11.43 0.10 20.18
C SER A 344 -12.18 1.43 19.96
N GLU A 345 -13.05 1.79 20.90
CA GLU A 345 -13.75 3.08 20.89
C GLU A 345 -12.77 4.26 20.97
N GLN A 346 -11.64 4.06 21.66
CA GLN A 346 -10.56 5.03 21.80
C GLN A 346 -9.94 5.39 20.44
N TYR A 347 -9.68 4.38 19.60
CA TYR A 347 -9.13 4.59 18.27
C TYR A 347 -10.13 5.35 17.39
N CYS A 348 -11.38 4.88 17.33
CA CYS A 348 -12.44 5.51 16.54
C CYS A 348 -12.64 6.99 16.89
N LYS A 349 -12.66 7.34 18.19
CA LYS A 349 -12.78 8.73 18.65
C LYS A 349 -11.58 9.58 18.24
N ARG A 350 -10.37 9.07 18.48
CA ARG A 350 -9.11 9.80 18.20
C ARG A 350 -8.94 10.07 16.72
N ILE A 351 -9.17 9.07 15.87
CA ILE A 351 -9.01 9.20 14.43
C ILE A 351 -10.06 10.14 13.82
N LYS A 352 -11.31 10.08 14.26
CA LYS A 352 -12.37 11.01 13.82
C LYS A 352 -12.09 12.46 14.27
N ALA A 353 -11.50 12.66 15.44
CA ALA A 353 -11.10 14.00 15.90
C ALA A 353 -9.90 14.58 15.13
N ALA A 354 -9.04 13.71 14.59
CA ALA A 354 -7.84 14.07 13.84
C ALA A 354 -8.04 14.05 12.31
N LEU A 355 -9.25 14.34 11.83
CA LEU A 355 -9.50 14.47 10.39
C LEU A 355 -8.64 15.61 9.83
N PRO A 356 -7.93 15.42 8.70
CA PRO A 356 -7.08 16.46 8.14
C PRO A 356 -7.90 17.72 7.82
N GLN A 357 -7.61 18.82 8.51
CA GLN A 357 -8.18 20.13 8.20
C GLN A 357 -7.63 20.62 6.85
N SER A 358 -8.45 21.39 6.15
CA SER A 358 -8.22 21.84 4.78
C SER A 358 -7.63 23.25 4.80
N ASP A 359 -6.30 23.38 4.79
CA ASP A 359 -5.68 24.70 4.99
C ASP A 359 -5.06 25.38 3.75
N ALA A 360 -5.04 24.79 2.54
CA ALA A 360 -4.68 25.55 1.34
C ALA A 360 -5.01 24.87 -0.02
N ASP A 361 -4.81 23.56 -0.16
CA ASP A 361 -4.85 22.87 -1.48
C ASP A 361 -6.01 21.87 -1.61
N VAL A 362 -7.24 22.39 -1.68
CA VAL A 362 -8.42 21.55 -1.83
C VAL A 362 -8.63 21.15 -3.29
N THR A 363 -8.17 19.96 -3.65
CA THR A 363 -8.48 19.37 -4.96
C THR A 363 -9.90 18.78 -4.98
N ILE A 364 -10.52 18.74 -6.16
CA ILE A 364 -11.82 18.06 -6.38
C ILE A 364 -11.76 16.62 -5.85
N GLY A 365 -10.65 15.92 -6.11
CA GLY A 365 -10.46 14.54 -5.65
C GLY A 365 -10.50 14.38 -4.13
N LYS A 366 -9.90 15.32 -3.37
CA LYS A 366 -9.92 15.30 -1.90
C LYS A 366 -11.32 15.56 -1.34
N ILE A 367 -12.07 16.50 -1.93
CA ILE A 367 -13.47 16.76 -1.56
C ILE A 367 -14.32 15.51 -1.82
N MET A 368 -14.22 14.92 -3.00
CA MET A 368 -15.00 13.73 -3.37
C MET A 368 -14.65 12.54 -2.47
N ALA A 369 -13.38 12.34 -2.13
CA ALA A 369 -12.98 11.29 -1.19
C ALA A 369 -13.55 11.53 0.22
N GLN A 370 -13.55 12.79 0.71
CA GLN A 370 -14.15 13.15 1.99
C GLN A 370 -15.67 12.89 1.97
N MET A 371 -16.37 13.35 0.93
CA MET A 371 -17.81 13.16 0.80
C MET A 371 -18.18 11.68 0.68
N ALA A 372 -17.36 10.86 0.02
CA ALA A 372 -17.56 9.42 -0.05
C ALA A 372 -17.47 8.78 1.35
N TYR A 373 -16.46 9.17 2.14
CA TYR A 373 -16.32 8.76 3.54
C TYR A 373 -17.52 9.18 4.39
N GLU A 374 -17.88 10.47 4.37
CA GLU A 374 -18.97 11.00 5.19
C GLU A 374 -20.32 10.38 4.81
N THR A 375 -20.55 10.15 3.52
CA THR A 375 -21.76 9.50 3.04
C THR A 375 -21.80 8.05 3.52
N ALA A 376 -20.69 7.31 3.38
CA ALA A 376 -20.58 5.93 3.84
C ALA A 376 -20.89 5.79 5.34
N ASP A 377 -20.37 6.69 6.18
CA ASP A 377 -20.64 6.68 7.62
C ASP A 377 -22.10 7.02 7.94
N LYS A 378 -22.67 8.06 7.30
CA LYS A 378 -24.06 8.50 7.55
C LYS A 378 -25.08 7.45 7.15
N ILE A 379 -24.90 6.81 5.99
CA ILE A 379 -25.84 5.78 5.53
C ILE A 379 -25.55 4.40 6.13
N LYS A 380 -24.50 4.27 6.95
CA LYS A 380 -24.03 2.98 7.48
C LYS A 380 -23.83 1.96 6.35
N ALA A 381 -23.09 2.39 5.33
CA ALA A 381 -22.66 1.52 4.26
C ALA A 381 -21.77 0.41 4.83
N LEU A 382 -21.81 -0.77 4.23
CA LEU A 382 -20.95 -1.89 4.60
C LEU A 382 -19.52 -1.68 4.07
N ALA A 383 -19.40 -1.18 2.84
CA ALA A 383 -18.13 -1.02 2.14
C ALA A 383 -18.13 0.20 1.20
N ILE A 384 -16.93 0.68 0.90
CA ILE A 384 -16.67 1.65 -0.16
C ILE A 384 -15.96 0.90 -1.29
N VAL A 385 -16.62 0.74 -2.43
CA VAL A 385 -16.10 0.05 -3.61
C VAL A 385 -15.47 1.08 -4.55
N VAL A 386 -14.21 0.86 -4.91
CA VAL A 386 -13.37 1.84 -5.63
C VAL A 386 -12.75 1.17 -6.86
N PRO A 387 -13.41 1.20 -8.02
CA PRO A 387 -12.75 0.85 -9.27
C PRO A 387 -11.61 1.85 -9.55
N THR A 388 -10.42 1.35 -9.85
CA THR A 388 -9.23 2.20 -9.99
C THR A 388 -8.18 1.60 -10.91
N MET A 389 -7.54 2.46 -11.71
CA MET A 389 -6.40 2.09 -12.55
C MET A 389 -5.04 2.32 -11.88
N SER A 390 -4.96 3.29 -10.95
CA SER A 390 -3.69 3.73 -10.33
C SER A 390 -3.68 3.62 -8.80
N GLY A 391 -4.82 3.32 -8.17
CA GLY A 391 -4.96 3.24 -6.72
C GLY A 391 -5.10 4.59 -6.01
N ASN A 392 -4.97 5.72 -6.73
CA ASN A 392 -5.01 7.06 -6.13
C ASN A 392 -6.32 7.34 -5.38
N THR A 393 -7.47 6.96 -5.94
CA THR A 393 -8.78 7.15 -5.31
C THR A 393 -8.89 6.40 -3.98
N ALA A 394 -8.42 5.16 -3.95
CA ALA A 394 -8.43 4.34 -2.74
C ALA A 394 -7.53 4.94 -1.65
N ARG A 395 -6.34 5.45 -2.02
CA ARG A 395 -5.42 6.16 -1.11
C ARG A 395 -6.05 7.45 -0.55
N MET A 396 -6.70 8.25 -1.40
CA MET A 396 -7.36 9.48 -0.97
C MET A 396 -8.46 9.20 0.05
N ILE A 397 -9.31 8.19 -0.18
CA ILE A 397 -10.34 7.78 0.78
C ILE A 397 -9.72 7.24 2.08
N SER A 398 -8.66 6.42 1.97
CA SER A 398 -7.93 5.86 3.11
C SER A 398 -7.39 6.91 4.09
N THR A 399 -7.06 8.11 3.59
CA THR A 399 -6.57 9.22 4.41
C THR A 399 -7.60 9.68 5.46
N PHE A 400 -8.90 9.55 5.17
CA PHE A 400 -9.99 9.88 6.09
C PHE A 400 -10.32 8.76 7.07
N ARG A 401 -9.63 7.61 6.96
CA ARG A 401 -9.74 6.45 7.85
C ARG A 401 -11.20 5.97 8.07
N PRO A 402 -11.93 5.62 6.99
CA PRO A 402 -13.29 5.11 7.12
C PRO A 402 -13.33 3.82 7.95
N GLU A 403 -14.39 3.63 8.73
CA GLU A 403 -14.66 2.35 9.40
C GLU A 403 -14.93 1.24 8.37
N GLN A 404 -15.59 1.60 7.26
CA GLN A 404 -15.88 0.71 6.14
C GLN A 404 -14.61 0.17 5.49
N ALA A 405 -14.68 -1.05 4.94
CA ALA A 405 -13.62 -1.57 4.08
C ALA A 405 -13.59 -0.80 2.75
N ILE A 406 -12.40 -0.41 2.31
CA ILE A 406 -12.20 0.19 0.99
C ILE A 406 -11.82 -0.94 0.02
N LEU A 407 -12.77 -1.39 -0.78
CA LEU A 407 -12.56 -2.47 -1.76
C LEU A 407 -12.07 -1.86 -3.07
N ALA A 408 -10.75 -1.85 -3.26
CA ALA A 408 -10.14 -1.24 -4.44
C ALA A 408 -10.01 -2.28 -5.57
N VAL A 409 -10.75 -2.09 -6.66
CA VAL A 409 -10.80 -3.05 -7.76
C VAL A 409 -9.99 -2.54 -8.94
N THR A 410 -8.96 -3.27 -9.35
CA THR A 410 -8.04 -2.87 -10.42
C THR A 410 -7.78 -4.03 -11.38
N PRO A 411 -7.57 -3.78 -12.69
CA PRO A 411 -7.09 -4.79 -13.61
C PRO A 411 -5.57 -5.01 -13.56
N ASP A 412 -4.82 -4.14 -12.89
CA ASP A 412 -3.36 -4.17 -12.86
C ASP A 412 -2.85 -4.85 -11.58
N THR A 413 -2.09 -5.95 -11.76
CA THR A 413 -1.55 -6.73 -10.64
C THR A 413 -0.48 -5.99 -9.83
N GLN A 414 0.30 -5.09 -10.44
CA GLN A 414 1.28 -4.28 -9.72
C GLN A 414 0.58 -3.21 -8.90
N VAL A 415 -0.43 -2.55 -9.48
CA VAL A 415 -1.25 -1.57 -8.75
C VAL A 415 -2.00 -2.24 -7.58
N GLN A 416 -2.49 -3.47 -7.76
CA GLN A 416 -3.08 -4.26 -6.67
C GLN A 416 -2.11 -4.38 -5.49
N ARG A 417 -0.85 -4.73 -5.76
CA ARG A 417 0.19 -4.88 -4.72
C ARG A 417 0.64 -3.54 -4.14
N GLN A 418 0.78 -2.50 -4.95
CA GLN A 418 1.10 -1.16 -4.48
C GLN A 418 0.02 -0.58 -3.55
N MET A 419 -1.23 -1.00 -3.68
CA MET A 419 -2.29 -0.60 -2.75
C MET A 419 -2.24 -1.30 -1.40
N LEU A 420 -1.44 -2.37 -1.23
CA LEU A 420 -1.31 -3.10 0.03
C LEU A 420 -0.67 -2.28 1.15
N LEU A 421 -0.04 -1.15 0.83
CA LEU A 421 0.50 -0.23 1.82
C LEU A 421 -0.55 0.75 2.38
N ASN A 422 -1.67 0.97 1.68
CA ASN A 422 -2.67 1.96 2.09
C ASN A 422 -3.56 1.40 3.20
N TRP A 423 -3.71 2.14 4.31
CA TRP A 423 -4.54 1.73 5.45
C TRP A 423 -5.98 1.40 5.03
N GLY A 424 -6.51 0.28 5.48
CA GLY A 424 -7.92 -0.10 5.28
C GLY A 424 -8.35 -0.38 3.84
N VAL A 425 -7.39 -0.43 2.89
CA VAL A 425 -7.63 -0.79 1.49
C VAL A 425 -7.45 -2.30 1.30
N PHE A 426 -8.43 -2.94 0.66
CA PHE A 426 -8.45 -4.36 0.30
C PHE A 426 -8.48 -4.46 -1.23
N PRO A 427 -7.33 -4.71 -1.87
CA PRO A 427 -7.23 -4.64 -3.31
C PRO A 427 -7.63 -5.96 -3.99
N LEU A 428 -8.57 -5.88 -4.93
CA LEU A 428 -9.12 -7.00 -5.69
C LEU A 428 -8.78 -6.86 -7.18
N LEU A 429 -8.55 -7.99 -7.84
CA LEU A 429 -8.19 -8.03 -9.26
C LEU A 429 -9.44 -8.20 -10.13
N SER A 430 -9.58 -7.38 -11.17
CA SER A 430 -10.62 -7.51 -12.19
C SER A 430 -10.02 -7.76 -13.57
N LYS A 431 -10.88 -8.08 -14.54
CA LYS A 431 -10.50 -7.98 -15.96
C LYS A 431 -10.59 -6.52 -16.40
N ALA A 432 -9.74 -6.12 -17.34
CA ALA A 432 -9.85 -4.81 -17.98
C ALA A 432 -11.14 -4.74 -18.81
N VAL A 433 -11.76 -3.57 -18.85
CA VAL A 433 -12.97 -3.26 -19.61
C VAL A 433 -12.86 -1.87 -20.21
N ASP A 434 -13.57 -1.64 -21.31
CA ASP A 434 -13.53 -0.37 -22.06
C ASP A 434 -14.67 0.60 -21.69
N ASP A 435 -15.58 0.18 -20.81
CA ASP A 435 -16.76 0.96 -20.44
C ASP A 435 -16.86 1.17 -18.92
N SER A 436 -17.16 2.40 -18.52
CA SER A 436 -17.18 2.82 -17.11
C SER A 436 -18.28 2.13 -16.30
N GLU A 437 -19.43 1.86 -16.91
CA GLU A 437 -20.51 1.12 -16.26
C GLU A 437 -20.14 -0.36 -16.12
N ASP A 438 -19.49 -0.97 -17.11
CA ASP A 438 -18.99 -2.35 -16.98
C ASP A 438 -17.93 -2.43 -15.86
N MET A 439 -17.09 -1.39 -15.71
CA MET A 439 -16.11 -1.28 -14.63
C MET A 439 -16.78 -1.24 -13.25
N VAL A 440 -17.79 -0.39 -13.07
CA VAL A 440 -18.54 -0.28 -11.82
C VAL A 440 -19.22 -1.60 -11.48
N GLN A 441 -19.94 -2.20 -12.44
CA GLN A 441 -20.69 -3.43 -12.22
C GLN A 441 -19.78 -4.63 -11.94
N ASN A 442 -18.64 -4.72 -12.63
CA ASN A 442 -17.64 -5.75 -12.33
C ASN A 442 -17.05 -5.59 -10.93
N ALA A 443 -16.83 -4.36 -10.46
CA ALA A 443 -16.32 -4.12 -9.12
C ALA A 443 -17.31 -4.56 -8.03
N VAL A 444 -18.60 -4.26 -8.21
CA VAL A 444 -19.67 -4.73 -7.30
C VAL A 444 -19.75 -6.26 -7.31
N LYS A 445 -19.74 -6.87 -8.50
CA LYS A 445 -19.77 -8.33 -8.64
C LYS A 445 -18.57 -9.00 -7.97
N ILE A 446 -17.36 -8.47 -8.17
CA ILE A 446 -16.15 -9.02 -7.53
C ILE A 446 -16.23 -8.90 -6.01
N ALA A 447 -16.76 -7.81 -5.47
CA ALA A 447 -16.99 -7.67 -4.03
C ALA A 447 -18.00 -8.71 -3.51
N LEU A 448 -19.06 -9.01 -4.27
CA LEU A 448 -20.06 -10.03 -3.96
C LEU A 448 -19.45 -11.44 -4.01
N ASP A 449 -18.74 -11.78 -5.09
CA ASP A 449 -18.11 -13.09 -5.32
C ASP A 449 -17.08 -13.43 -4.22
N ASN A 450 -16.37 -12.42 -3.70
CA ASN A 450 -15.41 -12.57 -2.60
C ASN A 450 -16.04 -12.50 -1.20
N GLY A 451 -17.36 -12.33 -1.11
CA GLY A 451 -18.10 -12.33 0.16
C GLY A 451 -17.92 -11.08 1.02
N PHE A 452 -17.39 -9.98 0.46
CA PHE A 452 -17.27 -8.71 1.18
C PHE A 452 -18.61 -7.99 1.33
N VAL A 453 -19.53 -8.22 0.40
CA VAL A 453 -20.89 -7.67 0.39
C VAL A 453 -21.89 -8.77 0.06
N ARG A 454 -23.15 -8.57 0.42
CA ARG A 454 -24.28 -9.47 0.17
C ARG A 454 -25.43 -8.69 -0.43
N GLN A 455 -26.44 -9.40 -0.93
CA GLN A 455 -27.70 -8.76 -1.32
C GLN A 455 -28.30 -7.99 -0.15
N SER A 456 -28.93 -6.86 -0.46
CA SER A 456 -29.47 -5.86 0.47
C SER A 456 -28.45 -5.05 1.27
N ASP A 457 -27.14 -5.22 1.05
CA ASP A 457 -26.15 -4.34 1.65
C ASP A 457 -26.10 -2.98 0.94
N ARG A 458 -25.92 -1.92 1.74
CA ARG A 458 -25.67 -0.56 1.24
C ARG A 458 -24.19 -0.38 1.01
N ILE A 459 -23.81 0.09 -0.18
CA ILE A 459 -22.43 0.36 -0.54
C ILE A 459 -22.29 1.77 -1.15
N ILE A 460 -21.09 2.30 -1.06
CA ILE A 460 -20.69 3.49 -1.80
C ILE A 460 -19.78 3.09 -2.95
N ILE A 461 -20.06 3.57 -4.16
CA ILE A 461 -19.12 3.55 -5.28
C ILE A 461 -18.45 4.91 -5.34
N CYS A 462 -17.13 4.92 -5.43
CA CYS A 462 -16.36 6.14 -5.65
C CYS A 462 -15.35 5.92 -6.78
N ALA A 463 -15.47 6.70 -7.86
CA ALA A 463 -14.68 6.50 -9.08
C ALA A 463 -14.44 7.81 -9.84
N GLY A 464 -13.43 7.79 -10.71
CA GLY A 464 -13.29 8.74 -11.81
C GLY A 464 -13.98 8.18 -13.06
N ILE A 465 -14.95 8.92 -13.59
CA ILE A 465 -15.70 8.55 -14.81
C ILE A 465 -15.52 9.66 -15.84
N PRO A 466 -15.14 9.35 -17.11
CA PRO A 466 -14.90 8.02 -17.68
C PRO A 466 -13.63 7.34 -17.14
N ILE A 467 -13.40 6.05 -17.47
CA ILE A 467 -12.25 5.23 -16.98
C ILE A 467 -10.92 5.99 -17.06
N VAL A 468 -10.67 6.68 -18.18
CA VAL A 468 -9.46 7.49 -18.42
C VAL A 468 -9.78 8.98 -18.17
N SER A 469 -10.31 9.28 -16.99
CA SER A 469 -10.61 10.66 -16.58
C SER A 469 -9.33 11.39 -16.15
N PRO A 470 -9.13 12.66 -16.56
CA PRO A 470 -8.04 13.49 -16.02
C PRO A 470 -8.28 13.86 -14.55
N ILE A 471 -9.53 13.79 -14.07
CA ILE A 471 -9.88 13.97 -12.67
C ILE A 471 -9.94 12.59 -12.00
N PRO A 472 -9.09 12.29 -11.00
CA PRO A 472 -9.01 10.94 -10.43
C PRO A 472 -10.31 10.45 -9.78
N VAL A 473 -11.11 11.38 -9.23
CA VAL A 473 -12.37 11.09 -8.54
C VAL A 473 -13.37 12.20 -8.83
N ASN A 474 -14.50 11.86 -9.42
CA ASN A 474 -15.55 12.83 -9.75
C ASN A 474 -16.98 12.28 -9.60
N THR A 475 -17.12 11.03 -9.14
CA THR A 475 -18.44 10.38 -9.00
C THR A 475 -18.52 9.64 -7.67
N ILE A 476 -19.64 9.84 -6.97
CA ILE A 476 -20.07 9.04 -5.82
C ILE A 476 -21.45 8.49 -6.14
N ARG A 477 -21.67 7.18 -6.00
CA ARG A 477 -23.00 6.56 -6.12
C ARG A 477 -23.31 5.78 -4.85
N VAL A 478 -24.53 5.91 -4.35
CA VAL A 478 -25.08 5.05 -3.29
C VAL A 478 -25.81 3.92 -3.98
N LEU A 479 -25.43 2.67 -3.70
CA LEU A 479 -26.09 1.50 -4.25
C LEU A 479 -26.59 0.58 -3.14
N LEU A 480 -27.73 -0.04 -3.39
CA LEU A 480 -28.23 -1.18 -2.63
C LEU A 480 -27.97 -2.43 -3.47
N VAL A 481 -27.12 -3.34 -2.98
CA VAL A 481 -26.75 -4.54 -3.75
C VAL A 481 -27.99 -5.41 -3.94
N GLY A 482 -28.35 -5.73 -5.18
CA GLY A 482 -29.58 -6.46 -5.45
C GLY A 482 -30.86 -5.66 -5.19
N ASN A 483 -30.81 -4.35 -5.44
CA ASN A 483 -32.00 -3.52 -5.48
C ASN A 483 -32.99 -4.02 -6.54
N VAL A 484 -34.25 -4.25 -6.19
CA VAL A 484 -35.28 -4.70 -7.14
C VAL A 484 -35.87 -3.47 -7.82
N LEU A 485 -35.69 -3.37 -9.14
CA LEU A 485 -36.20 -2.26 -9.96
C LEU A 485 -37.61 -2.52 -10.49
N ALA A 486 -37.92 -3.79 -10.80
CA ALA A 486 -39.21 -4.20 -11.32
C ALA A 486 -39.45 -5.70 -11.06
N SER A 487 -40.69 -6.14 -11.28
CA SER A 487 -41.11 -7.54 -11.17
C SER A 487 -42.11 -7.87 -12.28
N GLY A 488 -42.10 -9.10 -12.77
CA GLY A 488 -43.12 -9.60 -13.71
C GLY A 488 -44.06 -10.63 -13.08
N ARG A 489 -44.93 -11.19 -13.92
CA ARG A 489 -45.92 -12.21 -13.49
C ARG A 489 -45.66 -13.59 -14.05
N SER A 490 -44.97 -13.67 -15.18
CA SER A 490 -44.54 -14.93 -15.78
C SER A 490 -43.19 -14.75 -16.46
N GLY A 491 -42.50 -15.84 -16.75
CA GLY A 491 -41.16 -15.81 -17.33
C GLY A 491 -40.63 -17.21 -17.60
N GLY A 492 -39.41 -17.26 -18.09
CA GLY A 492 -38.71 -18.53 -18.30
C GLY A 492 -37.26 -18.33 -18.69
N SER A 493 -36.55 -19.44 -18.83
CA SER A 493 -35.19 -19.48 -19.36
C SER A 493 -35.03 -20.66 -20.30
N SER A 494 -34.13 -20.48 -21.26
CA SER A 494 -33.67 -21.55 -22.15
C SER A 494 -32.47 -22.31 -21.59
N SER A 495 -31.65 -21.64 -20.76
CA SER A 495 -30.49 -22.22 -20.11
C SER A 495 -30.82 -22.73 -18.70
N GLU A 496 -29.96 -23.59 -18.14
CA GLU A 496 -30.02 -24.00 -16.73
C GLU A 496 -29.91 -22.81 -15.77
N SER A 497 -29.26 -21.73 -16.19
CA SER A 497 -29.26 -20.46 -15.46
C SER A 497 -30.59 -19.75 -15.71
N ALA A 498 -31.40 -19.63 -14.67
CA ALA A 498 -32.61 -18.79 -14.66
C ALA A 498 -32.29 -17.29 -14.57
N ARG A 499 -31.00 -16.90 -14.62
CA ARG A 499 -30.53 -15.53 -14.49
C ARG A 499 -29.67 -15.11 -15.65
N VAL A 500 -29.82 -13.85 -16.06
CA VAL A 500 -28.94 -13.17 -17.02
C VAL A 500 -28.75 -11.71 -16.63
N SER A 501 -27.53 -11.20 -16.79
CA SER A 501 -27.23 -9.78 -16.60
C SER A 501 -26.85 -9.12 -17.93
N GLY A 502 -27.32 -7.91 -18.16
CA GLY A 502 -27.07 -7.19 -19.40
C GLY A 502 -27.50 -5.74 -19.33
N ARG A 503 -27.20 -4.99 -20.40
CA ARG A 503 -27.61 -3.60 -20.55
C ARG A 503 -28.98 -3.52 -21.17
N ILE A 504 -29.75 -2.53 -20.73
CA ILE A 504 -31.09 -2.32 -21.22
C ILE A 504 -31.03 -1.66 -22.60
N ALA A 505 -31.55 -2.35 -23.61
CA ALA A 505 -31.87 -1.82 -24.93
C ALA A 505 -33.39 -1.68 -25.03
N LYS A 506 -33.90 -0.46 -24.93
CA LYS A 506 -35.34 -0.19 -25.06
C LYS A 506 -35.69 -0.02 -26.52
N ALA A 507 -36.77 -0.68 -26.95
CA ALA A 507 -37.30 -0.52 -28.28
C ALA A 507 -38.81 -0.80 -28.29
N SER A 508 -39.55 0.04 -29.02
CA SER A 508 -40.99 -0.14 -29.21
C SER A 508 -41.31 -0.95 -30.46
N SER A 509 -40.35 -1.11 -31.38
CA SER A 509 -40.46 -1.96 -32.57
C SER A 509 -39.16 -2.72 -32.87
N PRO A 510 -39.21 -3.81 -33.67
CA PRO A 510 -38.00 -4.53 -34.08
C PRO A 510 -36.99 -3.66 -34.83
N GLU A 511 -37.43 -2.71 -35.65
CA GLU A 511 -36.56 -1.80 -36.40
C GLU A 511 -35.77 -0.87 -35.46
N GLU A 512 -36.45 -0.36 -34.43
CA GLU A 512 -35.80 0.44 -33.38
C GLU A 512 -34.79 -0.41 -32.59
N ALA A 513 -35.13 -1.68 -32.32
CA ALA A 513 -34.28 -2.59 -31.58
C ALA A 513 -32.95 -2.88 -32.29
N VAL A 514 -32.95 -3.01 -33.61
CA VAL A 514 -31.71 -3.16 -34.40
C VAL A 514 -30.75 -2.00 -34.16
N SER A 515 -31.27 -0.78 -33.97
CA SER A 515 -30.45 0.42 -33.71
C SER A 515 -30.06 0.56 -32.23
N ALA A 516 -30.91 0.09 -31.32
CA ALA A 516 -30.70 0.17 -29.87
C ALA A 516 -29.67 -0.86 -29.38
N ILE A 517 -29.66 -2.06 -29.95
CA ILE A 517 -28.74 -3.15 -29.60
C ILE A 517 -27.38 -2.87 -30.21
N ARG A 518 -26.40 -2.55 -29.35
CA ARG A 518 -25.05 -2.18 -29.79
C ARG A 518 -24.06 -3.32 -29.74
N ARG A 519 -24.37 -4.38 -28.99
CA ARG A 519 -23.47 -5.51 -28.74
C ARG A 519 -24.17 -6.81 -29.14
N LYS A 520 -23.38 -7.79 -29.58
CA LYS A 520 -23.90 -9.13 -29.94
C LYS A 520 -24.30 -9.97 -28.72
N THR A 521 -23.81 -9.61 -27.54
CA THR A 521 -24.07 -10.26 -26.25
C THR A 521 -24.07 -9.22 -25.13
N GLY A 522 -24.71 -9.55 -24.01
CA GLY A 522 -24.85 -8.71 -22.83
C GLY A 522 -25.92 -7.63 -22.95
N GLU A 523 -26.88 -7.78 -23.85
CA GLU A 523 -28.00 -6.84 -24.05
C GLU A 523 -29.32 -7.52 -23.62
N ILE A 524 -30.16 -6.72 -22.99
CA ILE A 524 -31.49 -7.08 -22.50
C ILE A 524 -32.49 -6.17 -23.21
N LEU A 525 -33.37 -6.77 -24.02
CA LEU A 525 -34.43 -6.04 -24.70
C LEU A 525 -35.54 -5.68 -23.69
N VAL A 526 -35.94 -4.41 -23.66
CA VAL A 526 -37.20 -3.98 -23.04
C VAL A 526 -38.17 -3.56 -24.13
N CYS A 527 -39.32 -4.21 -24.20
CA CYS A 527 -40.33 -3.94 -25.23
C CYS A 527 -41.76 -3.98 -24.67
N PRO A 528 -42.72 -3.28 -25.31
CA PRO A 528 -44.11 -3.26 -24.86
C PRO A 528 -44.81 -4.61 -24.97
N THR A 529 -44.59 -5.34 -26.08
CA THR A 529 -45.23 -6.62 -26.40
C THR A 529 -44.30 -7.48 -27.23
N LEU A 530 -44.42 -8.81 -27.13
CA LEU A 530 -43.68 -9.77 -27.94
C LEU A 530 -44.61 -10.55 -28.86
N ASN A 531 -44.27 -10.58 -30.16
CA ASN A 531 -44.92 -11.35 -31.22
C ASN A 531 -43.86 -11.86 -32.21
N GLU A 532 -44.25 -12.62 -33.23
CA GLU A 532 -43.32 -13.26 -34.18
C GLU A 532 -42.35 -12.30 -34.89
N ASN A 533 -42.71 -11.02 -35.04
CA ASN A 533 -41.84 -10.02 -35.69
C ASN A 533 -40.56 -9.74 -34.88
N TRP A 534 -40.54 -10.07 -33.59
CA TRP A 534 -39.39 -9.89 -32.71
C TRP A 534 -38.37 -11.03 -32.80
N ILE A 535 -38.71 -12.16 -33.43
CA ILE A 535 -37.83 -13.35 -33.52
C ILE A 535 -36.40 -13.03 -34.00
N PRO A 536 -36.18 -12.18 -35.03
CA PRO A 536 -34.83 -11.80 -35.44
C PRO A 536 -34.03 -11.11 -34.34
N ILE A 537 -34.68 -10.31 -33.50
CA ILE A 537 -34.07 -9.55 -32.39
C ILE A 537 -33.78 -10.47 -31.21
N LEU A 538 -34.69 -11.40 -30.90
CA LEU A 538 -34.54 -12.38 -29.82
C LEU A 538 -33.30 -13.28 -29.98
N ARG A 539 -32.82 -13.46 -31.21
CA ARG A 539 -31.56 -14.17 -31.51
C ARG A 539 -30.30 -13.39 -31.13
N LEU A 540 -30.42 -12.09 -30.87
CA LEU A 540 -29.31 -11.16 -30.65
C LEU A 540 -29.18 -10.68 -29.20
N VAL A 541 -30.15 -10.99 -28.34
CA VAL A 541 -30.20 -10.55 -26.94
C VAL A 541 -30.14 -11.74 -26.01
N ASP A 542 -29.58 -11.54 -24.83
CA ASP A 542 -29.49 -12.62 -23.82
C ASP A 542 -30.66 -12.58 -22.85
N GLY A 543 -31.41 -11.48 -22.80
CA GLY A 543 -32.62 -11.39 -22.00
C GLY A 543 -33.69 -10.47 -22.57
N VAL A 544 -34.93 -10.66 -22.08
CA VAL A 544 -36.09 -9.87 -22.52
C VAL A 544 -36.99 -9.53 -21.35
N ILE A 545 -37.42 -8.28 -21.30
CA ILE A 545 -38.42 -7.76 -20.37
C ILE A 545 -39.58 -7.25 -21.23
N CYS A 546 -40.67 -8.00 -21.24
CA CYS A 546 -41.91 -7.62 -21.92
C CYS A 546 -42.86 -6.97 -20.90
N GLU A 547 -43.27 -5.72 -21.17
CA GLU A 547 -44.17 -4.99 -20.28
C GLU A 547 -45.59 -5.55 -20.27
N GLY A 548 -46.07 -5.94 -21.45
CA GLY A 548 -47.41 -6.46 -21.71
C GLY A 548 -47.42 -7.95 -22.02
N THR A 549 -48.21 -8.33 -23.02
CA THR A 549 -48.42 -9.72 -23.43
C THR A 549 -47.28 -10.24 -24.29
N ASN A 550 -46.89 -11.49 -24.04
CA ASN A 550 -45.99 -12.26 -24.90
C ASN A 550 -46.80 -13.34 -25.62
N GLU A 551 -46.93 -13.18 -26.94
CA GLU A 551 -47.67 -14.10 -27.81
C GLU A 551 -46.80 -15.27 -28.29
N ILE A 552 -45.49 -15.25 -28.03
CA ILE A 552 -44.56 -16.32 -28.41
C ILE A 552 -44.59 -17.42 -27.33
N PRO A 553 -44.94 -18.67 -27.67
CA PRO A 553 -44.94 -19.77 -26.72
C PRO A 553 -43.55 -20.02 -26.11
N SER A 554 -43.50 -20.42 -24.83
CA SER A 554 -42.25 -20.69 -24.11
C SER A 554 -41.33 -21.71 -24.80
N ASP A 555 -41.90 -22.75 -25.42
CA ASP A 555 -41.10 -23.74 -26.16
C ASP A 555 -40.47 -23.15 -27.43
N THR A 556 -41.15 -22.21 -28.08
CA THR A 556 -40.63 -21.47 -29.23
C THR A 556 -39.52 -20.51 -28.79
N MET A 557 -39.68 -19.79 -27.67
CA MET A 557 -38.62 -18.95 -27.09
C MET A 557 -37.32 -19.74 -26.87
N LYS A 558 -37.43 -20.98 -26.36
CA LYS A 558 -36.30 -21.88 -26.14
C LYS A 558 -35.57 -22.29 -27.42
N LEU A 559 -36.31 -22.47 -28.51
CA LEU A 559 -35.75 -22.81 -29.81
C LEU A 559 -35.11 -21.61 -30.52
N ILE A 560 -35.60 -20.39 -30.26
CA ILE A 560 -35.10 -19.17 -30.89
C ILE A 560 -33.69 -18.84 -30.39
N ASN A 561 -33.49 -18.89 -29.07
CA ASN A 561 -32.21 -18.61 -28.44
C ASN A 561 -32.05 -19.50 -27.20
N THR A 562 -31.03 -20.37 -27.24
CA THR A 562 -30.77 -21.36 -26.21
C THR A 562 -30.29 -20.77 -24.88
N ASN A 563 -29.95 -19.48 -24.86
CA ASN A 563 -29.43 -18.79 -23.68
C ASN A 563 -30.37 -17.70 -23.15
N ILE A 564 -31.52 -17.48 -23.79
CA ILE A 564 -32.39 -16.35 -23.44
C ILE A 564 -33.11 -16.57 -22.10
N VAL A 565 -33.22 -15.49 -21.33
CA VAL A 565 -34.03 -15.42 -20.10
C VAL A 565 -35.06 -14.31 -20.29
N TRP A 566 -36.33 -14.58 -20.00
CA TRP A 566 -37.39 -13.59 -20.19
C TRP A 566 -38.32 -13.47 -19.00
N ILE A 567 -38.83 -12.25 -18.83
CA ILE A 567 -39.92 -11.91 -17.92
C ILE A 567 -41.00 -11.19 -18.73
N ASN A 568 -42.25 -11.58 -18.52
CA ASN A 568 -43.43 -10.99 -19.13
C ASN A 568 -44.30 -10.28 -18.09
N GLU A 569 -45.19 -9.43 -18.57
CA GLU A 569 -46.10 -8.62 -17.75
C GLU A 569 -45.34 -7.83 -16.67
N ALA A 570 -44.17 -7.29 -17.04
CA ALA A 570 -43.32 -6.50 -16.15
C ALA A 570 -43.86 -5.08 -15.84
N GLY A 571 -45.15 -4.82 -16.14
CA GLY A 571 -45.82 -3.56 -15.85
C GLY A 571 -45.12 -2.36 -16.50
N LYS A 572 -45.03 -1.22 -15.79
CA LYS A 572 -44.33 0.00 -16.25
C LYS A 572 -42.80 -0.12 -16.10
N ALA A 573 -42.21 -1.27 -16.42
CA ALA A 573 -40.76 -1.46 -16.33
C ALA A 573 -40.01 -0.44 -17.22
N ALA A 574 -40.56 -0.03 -18.36
CA ALA A 574 -39.99 1.04 -19.18
C ALA A 574 -40.09 2.43 -18.53
N GLY A 575 -40.91 2.63 -17.50
CA GLY A 575 -40.87 3.87 -16.71
C GLY A 575 -39.65 3.95 -15.78
N THR A 576 -39.19 2.80 -15.28
CA THR A 576 -38.11 2.71 -14.27
C THR A 576 -36.76 2.36 -14.90
N LEU A 577 -36.74 1.59 -16.00
CA LEU A 577 -35.52 1.11 -16.65
C LEU A 577 -35.10 2.09 -17.75
N GLU A 578 -33.88 2.61 -17.63
CA GLU A 578 -33.26 3.51 -18.60
C GLU A 578 -32.40 2.74 -19.62
N THR A 579 -32.34 3.23 -20.86
CA THR A 579 -31.45 2.65 -21.88
C THR A 579 -29.99 2.74 -21.42
N GLY A 580 -29.27 1.63 -21.50
CA GLY A 580 -27.87 1.52 -21.07
C GLY A 580 -27.68 1.15 -19.59
N LEU A 581 -28.74 1.19 -18.77
CA LEU A 581 -28.69 0.71 -17.39
C LEU A 581 -28.36 -0.79 -17.38
N THR A 582 -27.44 -1.22 -16.52
CA THR A 582 -27.15 -2.64 -16.34
C THR A 582 -28.11 -3.24 -15.31
N VAL A 583 -28.74 -4.35 -15.66
CA VAL A 583 -29.67 -5.08 -14.77
C VAL A 583 -29.41 -6.58 -14.80
N THR A 584 -29.97 -7.29 -13.82
CA THR A 584 -30.04 -8.75 -13.79
C THR A 584 -31.50 -9.19 -13.77
N ILE A 585 -31.89 -10.01 -14.73
CA ILE A 585 -33.21 -10.66 -14.77
C ILE A 585 -33.10 -12.00 -14.06
N ASP A 586 -34.05 -12.30 -13.18
CA ASP A 586 -34.26 -13.61 -12.58
C ASP A 586 -35.66 -14.13 -12.94
N SER A 587 -35.72 -15.11 -13.85
CA SER A 587 -36.99 -15.67 -14.29
C SER A 587 -37.61 -16.66 -13.29
N LYS A 588 -36.85 -17.11 -12.28
CA LYS A 588 -37.36 -17.98 -11.22
C LYS A 588 -38.11 -17.17 -10.16
N ASP A 589 -37.51 -16.06 -9.74
CA ASP A 589 -38.11 -15.17 -8.75
C ASP A 589 -39.02 -14.10 -9.41
N LEU A 590 -38.96 -13.99 -10.74
CA LEU A 590 -39.68 -13.00 -11.56
C LEU A 590 -39.31 -11.55 -11.19
N LEU A 591 -38.05 -11.34 -10.82
CA LEU A 591 -37.50 -10.06 -10.38
C LEU A 591 -36.47 -9.52 -11.36
N ILE A 592 -36.41 -8.20 -11.47
CA ILE A 592 -35.41 -7.45 -12.23
C ILE A 592 -34.63 -6.61 -11.23
N TYR A 593 -33.35 -6.93 -11.08
CA TYR A 593 -32.47 -6.26 -10.13
C TYR A 593 -31.55 -5.25 -10.81
N GLU A 594 -31.18 -4.21 -10.09
CA GLU A 594 -30.15 -3.25 -10.48
C GLU A 594 -28.76 -3.91 -10.48
N GLY A 595 -28.02 -3.72 -11.56
CA GLY A 595 -26.64 -4.16 -11.69
C GLY A 595 -26.44 -5.65 -12.01
N ARG A 596 -25.20 -6.13 -11.85
CA ARG A 596 -24.79 -7.54 -12.03
C ARG A 596 -24.78 -8.28 -10.70
N ILE A 597 -25.49 -9.40 -10.61
CA ILE A 597 -25.66 -10.21 -9.39
C ILE A 597 -25.23 -11.64 -9.61
#